data_AF-A0A2D6DUT4-F1
#
_entry.id   AF-A0A2D6DUT4-F1
#
_cell.length_a   1.000
_cell.length_b   1.000
_cell.length_c   1.000
_cell.angle_alpha   90.00
_cell.angle_beta   90.00
_cell.angle_gamma   90.00
#
_symmetry.space_group_name_H-M   'P 1'
#
loop_
_entity.id
_entity.type
_entity.pdbx_description
1 polymer ?
#
loop_
_entity_poly.entity_id
_entity_poly.type
_entity_poly.pdbx_seq_one_letter_code
_entity_poly.pdbx_strand_id
1 'polypeptide(L)'
;MRKPCKDLIGVLSNVLPSCNSGFRESLVILPICVNIARRSLACILWVAFILPEVRCQEEGPALLDEQLSEAELQAPVSSVAADLPGEEDSRTKVAKTESESRQFVVYGADFSTRVALASLAEGVRKALIETIGRENEQWEHSIVIQLREEEGPIKMAYFAVPGGYRIQIEMSLARGKPRGLERALLEVLLIEYGLRGRAGEAVESVGVPLWLVAGMQESLRWKEGAREYVMYQALFDKNELYPVEKIMQVKRLEGMDPISEAAFQASSGALVMSLLEQDGGQESMRLMLREMSTFEGDQVALVRKHFPGMNLGPESLSKWWALQLAQMAEKPFPYVLNINETERQLREILKVCFNDSTGSLITIGAHEFRDLLALPITEREACILPVAERLRQFFYRAFPAHRPILREYLLLLGEIVSDKDKQIAERLQNLQAERDRLAALGNRTRDYLEWYRITSSQELTGEFDSFIDLKSRLEVMSGKNEGPIGVYMDSMQRLFSEQRETQDP
;
A
#
# COMPACT_ATOMS: atom_id res chain seq x y z
N MET A 1 2.21 -40.97 25.29
CA MET A 1 2.33 -39.51 25.51
C MET A 1 2.30 -38.80 24.18
N ARG A 2 1.12 -38.34 23.77
CA ARG A 2 0.78 -37.46 22.63
C ARG A 2 -0.76 -37.44 22.62
N LYS A 3 -1.38 -36.29 22.85
CA LYS A 3 -2.83 -36.07 22.68
C LYS A 3 -3.03 -34.99 21.61
N PRO A 4 -3.96 -35.17 20.66
CA PRO A 4 -4.29 -34.16 19.66
C PRO A 4 -5.42 -33.24 20.13
N CYS A 5 -5.34 -31.97 19.70
CA CYS A 5 -6.37 -30.95 19.79
C CYS A 5 -7.60 -31.35 18.95
N LYS A 6 -8.68 -31.69 19.65
CA LYS A 6 -10.06 -31.35 19.25
C LYS A 6 -10.46 -30.15 20.12
N ASP A 7 -11.42 -29.37 19.63
CA ASP A 7 -12.11 -28.24 20.30
C ASP A 7 -11.73 -26.86 19.76
N LEU A 8 -12.22 -26.53 18.56
CA LEU A 8 -12.61 -25.16 18.21
C LEU A 8 -13.74 -25.14 17.15
N ILE A 9 -14.71 -26.04 17.29
CA ILE A 9 -16.03 -25.97 16.65
C ILE A 9 -17.04 -26.20 17.77
N GLY A 10 -17.43 -25.13 18.46
CA GLY A 10 -18.26 -25.27 19.66
C GLY A 10 -18.58 -23.97 20.38
N VAL A 11 -18.83 -22.86 19.68
CA VAL A 11 -19.48 -21.68 20.27
C VAL A 11 -20.29 -20.97 19.18
N LEU A 12 -21.48 -21.50 18.86
CA LEU A 12 -22.60 -20.76 18.24
C LEU A 12 -23.88 -21.63 18.30
N SER A 13 -24.16 -22.19 19.47
CA SER A 13 -25.51 -22.68 19.80
C SER A 13 -25.89 -22.16 21.17
N ASN A 14 -27.17 -21.82 21.30
CA ASN A 14 -27.88 -21.35 22.49
C ASN A 14 -27.92 -19.83 22.65
N VAL A 15 -29.04 -19.24 22.22
CA VAL A 15 -30.07 -18.65 23.09
C VAL A 15 -31.15 -18.01 22.19
N LEU A 16 -32.36 -18.58 22.18
CA LEU A 16 -33.65 -17.87 22.33
C LEU A 16 -34.80 -18.90 22.39
N PRO A 17 -35.87 -18.63 23.17
CA PRO A 17 -36.77 -19.66 23.68
C PRO A 17 -37.97 -19.97 22.78
N SER A 18 -38.52 -21.15 23.06
CA SER A 18 -39.77 -21.74 22.57
C SER A 18 -41.01 -20.87 22.86
N CYS A 19 -41.91 -20.76 21.87
CA CYS A 19 -43.36 -20.78 22.08
C CYS A 19 -44.11 -21.24 20.83
N ASN A 20 -45.22 -21.93 21.06
CA ASN A 20 -45.83 -23.00 20.26
C ASN A 20 -47.05 -22.55 19.43
N SER A 21 -47.43 -23.42 18.48
CA SER A 21 -48.74 -23.57 17.78
C SER A 21 -49.12 -22.51 16.73
N GLY A 22 -49.72 -22.80 15.57
CA GLY A 22 -50.16 -24.05 14.94
C GLY A 22 -51.20 -23.74 13.85
N PHE A 23 -51.13 -24.47 12.73
CA PHE A 23 -52.17 -24.70 11.70
C PHE A 23 -52.46 -23.69 10.55
N ARG A 24 -52.18 -24.22 9.35
CA ARG A 24 -52.99 -24.29 8.09
C ARG A 24 -52.70 -23.35 6.89
N GLU A 25 -52.27 -24.04 5.84
CA GLU A 25 -52.71 -24.00 4.42
C GLU A 25 -52.27 -22.84 3.48
N SER A 26 -51.47 -23.27 2.50
CA SER A 26 -51.60 -22.99 1.05
C SER A 26 -51.01 -21.71 0.44
N LEU A 27 -50.06 -21.95 -0.48
CA LEU A 27 -49.73 -21.21 -1.70
C LEU A 27 -49.66 -19.67 -1.62
N VAL A 28 -48.46 -19.09 -1.78
CA VAL A 28 -48.12 -18.05 -2.80
C VAL A 28 -46.61 -17.73 -2.74
N ILE A 29 -45.97 -18.01 -3.88
CA ILE A 29 -44.80 -17.43 -4.55
C ILE A 29 -44.22 -16.11 -3.95
N LEU A 30 -42.90 -16.10 -3.66
CA LEU A 30 -41.90 -14.98 -3.55
C LEU A 30 -42.31 -13.62 -2.91
N PRO A 31 -41.52 -13.05 -1.97
CA PRO A 31 -40.40 -12.18 -2.39
C PRO A 31 -39.21 -12.00 -1.38
N ILE A 32 -37.96 -12.06 -1.86
CA ILE A 32 -36.78 -11.46 -1.16
C ILE A 32 -35.98 -10.49 -2.07
N CYS A 33 -36.37 -10.28 -3.33
CA CYS A 33 -35.62 -9.40 -4.26
C CYS A 33 -36.07 -7.91 -4.33
N VAL A 34 -36.90 -7.40 -3.42
CA VAL A 34 -37.46 -6.03 -3.55
C VAL A 34 -36.65 -4.93 -2.83
N ASN A 35 -35.65 -5.25 -2.01
CA ASN A 35 -34.95 -4.20 -1.23
C ASN A 35 -33.62 -3.69 -1.79
N ILE A 36 -33.13 -4.22 -2.92
CA ILE A 36 -31.89 -3.76 -3.57
C ILE A 36 -32.16 -2.82 -4.75
N ALA A 37 -33.36 -2.83 -5.32
CA ALA A 37 -33.73 -1.95 -6.44
C ALA A 37 -34.25 -0.56 -6.05
N ARG A 38 -34.44 -0.27 -4.74
CA ARG A 38 -35.03 1.00 -4.28
C ARG A 38 -34.02 2.09 -3.90
N ARG A 39 -32.71 1.81 -3.95
CA ARG A 39 -31.65 2.79 -3.65
C ARG A 39 -30.95 3.39 -4.88
N SER A 40 -31.25 2.92 -6.09
CA SER A 40 -30.59 3.38 -7.32
C SER A 40 -31.42 4.33 -8.20
N LEU A 41 -32.60 4.80 -7.74
CA LEU A 41 -33.50 5.65 -8.54
C LEU A 41 -33.78 7.04 -7.93
N ALA A 42 -33.08 7.42 -6.85
CA ALA A 42 -33.23 8.74 -6.22
C ALA A 42 -32.17 9.78 -6.63
N CYS A 43 -31.15 9.41 -7.43
CA CYS A 43 -30.09 10.34 -7.85
C CYS A 43 -30.16 10.81 -9.32
N ILE A 44 -31.17 10.38 -10.10
CA ILE A 44 -31.26 10.72 -11.54
C ILE A 44 -32.26 11.88 -11.82
N LEU A 45 -32.92 12.44 -10.81
CA LEU A 45 -33.97 13.47 -11.01
C LEU A 45 -33.69 14.83 -10.36
N TRP A 46 -32.43 15.21 -10.12
CA TRP A 46 -32.07 16.52 -9.55
C TRP A 46 -30.91 17.25 -10.25
N VAL A 47 -30.70 16.99 -11.56
CA VAL A 47 -29.69 17.72 -12.39
C VAL A 47 -30.31 18.41 -13.61
N ALA A 48 -31.64 18.45 -13.73
CA ALA A 48 -32.31 19.17 -14.81
C ALA A 48 -32.94 20.46 -14.30
N PHE A 49 -32.14 21.47 -13.90
CA PHE A 49 -32.58 22.87 -13.93
C PHE A 49 -31.36 23.82 -13.79
N ILE A 50 -31.23 24.73 -14.76
CA ILE A 50 -30.38 25.94 -14.81
C ILE A 50 -28.93 25.75 -15.31
N LEU A 51 -28.80 25.73 -16.64
CA LEU A 51 -27.68 26.29 -17.40
C LEU A 51 -28.28 27.28 -18.41
N PRO A 52 -27.79 28.52 -18.54
CA PRO A 52 -27.92 29.25 -19.78
C PRO A 52 -26.60 29.22 -20.57
N GLU A 53 -26.76 28.95 -21.88
CA GLU A 53 -25.82 29.20 -22.97
C GLU A 53 -24.95 30.46 -22.81
N VAL A 54 -23.64 30.32 -23.07
CA VAL A 54 -22.84 31.40 -23.65
C VAL A 54 -21.90 30.82 -24.72
N ARG A 55 -22.11 31.27 -25.97
CA ARG A 55 -21.28 31.03 -27.16
C ARG A 55 -20.00 31.87 -27.09
N CYS A 56 -18.91 31.31 -27.63
CA CYS A 56 -17.69 32.03 -27.97
C CYS A 56 -17.91 32.94 -29.20
N GLN A 57 -17.37 34.16 -29.17
CA GLN A 57 -16.92 34.86 -30.37
C GLN A 57 -15.81 35.87 -30.04
N GLU A 58 -14.75 35.83 -30.85
CA GLU A 58 -13.61 36.74 -30.89
C GLU A 58 -14.01 38.13 -31.42
N GLU A 59 -13.38 39.19 -30.90
CA GLU A 59 -12.82 40.35 -31.63
C GLU A 59 -12.43 41.45 -30.60
N GLY A 60 -11.19 41.97 -30.68
CA GLY A 60 -10.81 43.27 -30.10
C GLY A 60 -10.69 44.34 -31.21
N PRO A 61 -10.07 45.52 -30.98
CA PRO A 61 -9.82 46.26 -29.73
C PRO A 61 -10.27 47.75 -29.83
N ALA A 62 -10.43 48.46 -28.70
CA ALA A 62 -10.38 49.94 -28.67
C ALA A 62 -10.14 50.53 -27.24
N LEU A 63 -8.98 51.17 -27.15
CA LEU A 63 -8.42 52.24 -26.29
C LEU A 63 -9.31 53.19 -25.43
N LEU A 64 -8.72 53.56 -24.26
CA LEU A 64 -8.81 54.80 -23.43
C LEU A 64 -10.12 55.01 -22.62
N ASP A 65 -10.15 55.33 -21.32
CA ASP A 65 -9.36 56.30 -20.55
C ASP A 65 -9.27 55.94 -19.04
N GLU A 66 -8.26 56.53 -18.38
CA GLU A 66 -8.02 56.53 -16.94
C GLU A 66 -9.20 57.11 -16.11
N GLN A 67 -9.44 56.54 -14.92
CA GLN A 67 -9.58 57.33 -13.69
C GLN A 67 -9.49 56.46 -12.42
N LEU A 68 -8.52 56.84 -11.58
CA LEU A 68 -8.26 56.35 -10.23
C LEU A 68 -9.44 56.64 -9.26
N SER A 69 -9.76 55.70 -8.38
CA SER A 69 -9.99 55.98 -6.95
C SER A 69 -9.97 54.70 -6.12
N GLU A 70 -9.26 54.80 -5.00
CA GLU A 70 -9.04 53.82 -3.94
C GLU A 70 -10.33 53.38 -3.23
N ALA A 71 -10.42 52.09 -2.86
CA ALA A 71 -10.87 51.61 -1.54
C ALA A 71 -10.79 50.08 -1.42
N GLU A 72 -9.88 49.62 -0.55
CA GLU A 72 -10.01 48.49 0.40
C GLU A 72 -10.26 47.06 -0.12
N LEU A 73 -9.16 46.32 -0.29
CA LEU A 73 -9.10 44.87 -0.12
C LEU A 73 -8.07 44.55 0.98
N GLN A 74 -8.58 44.26 2.19
CA GLN A 74 -7.78 43.73 3.29
C GLN A 74 -7.39 42.28 2.97
N ALA A 75 -6.12 42.08 2.63
CA ALA A 75 -5.46 40.78 2.66
C ALA A 75 -5.17 40.37 4.13
N PRO A 76 -5.16 39.08 4.47
CA PRO A 76 -4.90 38.63 5.84
C PRO A 76 -3.46 38.96 6.24
N VAL A 77 -3.32 39.31 7.51
CA VAL A 77 -2.10 39.76 8.17
C VAL A 77 -1.01 38.69 8.05
N SER A 78 0.09 39.05 7.38
CA SER A 78 1.35 38.32 7.36
C SER A 78 1.77 37.97 8.79
N SER A 79 1.93 36.68 9.10
CA SER A 79 2.68 36.28 10.28
C SER A 79 4.11 36.80 10.12
N VAL A 80 4.50 37.59 11.11
CA VAL A 80 5.75 38.35 11.15
C VAL A 80 6.89 37.36 11.31
N ALA A 81 7.70 37.19 10.26
CA ALA A 81 9.09 36.80 10.43
C ALA A 81 9.78 37.96 11.16
N ALA A 82 9.83 37.86 12.49
CA ALA A 82 10.54 38.83 13.31
C ALA A 82 12.04 38.62 13.11
N ASP A 83 12.63 39.43 12.24
CA ASP A 83 14.01 39.85 12.39
C ASP A 83 14.12 40.60 13.73
N LEU A 84 15.00 40.14 14.62
CA LEU A 84 15.49 40.95 15.73
C LEU A 84 17.03 41.06 15.67
N PRO A 85 17.58 42.19 16.13
CA PRO A 85 18.88 42.68 15.70
C PRO A 85 20.02 42.12 16.57
N GLY A 86 21.11 41.75 15.93
CA GLY A 86 22.34 41.34 16.60
C GLY A 86 23.42 40.96 15.61
N GLU A 87 24.42 41.83 15.50
CA GLU A 87 25.70 41.68 14.79
C GLU A 87 25.65 41.76 13.26
N GLU A 88 25.90 42.99 12.78
CA GLU A 88 26.61 43.23 11.53
C GLU A 88 27.94 42.49 11.55
N ASP A 89 27.98 41.28 11.00
CA ASP A 89 29.20 40.78 10.38
C ASP A 89 28.88 39.85 9.21
N SER A 90 29.62 40.07 8.12
CA SER A 90 29.48 39.49 6.79
C SER A 90 28.80 38.11 6.69
N ARG A 91 27.57 38.05 6.15
CA ARG A 91 26.96 36.77 5.72
C ARG A 91 26.56 36.86 4.25
N THR A 92 27.24 36.05 3.44
CA THR A 92 26.83 35.62 2.10
C THR A 92 25.31 35.44 2.08
N LYS A 93 24.58 36.18 1.23
CA LYS A 93 23.13 35.97 1.08
C LYS A 93 22.88 34.51 0.72
N VAL A 94 22.45 33.72 1.71
CA VAL A 94 22.16 32.30 1.49
C VAL A 94 20.97 32.24 0.53
N ALA A 95 21.17 31.60 -0.63
CA ALA A 95 20.13 31.48 -1.63
C ALA A 95 18.95 30.67 -1.07
N LYS A 96 17.74 31.22 -1.18
CA LYS A 96 16.49 30.60 -0.72
C LYS A 96 15.47 30.46 -1.85
N THR A 97 14.61 29.46 -1.74
CA THR A 97 13.44 29.25 -2.62
C THR A 97 12.23 28.95 -1.75
N GLU A 98 11.11 29.60 -2.02
CA GLU A 98 9.83 29.38 -1.33
C GLU A 98 8.91 28.54 -2.23
N SER A 99 8.12 27.66 -1.63
CA SER A 99 7.17 26.83 -2.34
C SER A 99 5.89 27.58 -2.74
N GLU A 100 5.06 26.97 -3.59
CA GLU A 100 3.81 27.57 -4.08
C GLU A 100 2.86 27.94 -2.93
N SER A 101 2.72 27.07 -1.93
CA SER A 101 1.89 27.36 -0.76
C SER A 101 2.55 28.34 0.21
N ARG A 102 3.83 28.67 0.03
CA ARG A 102 4.73 29.37 0.97
C ARG A 102 4.93 28.67 2.32
N GLN A 103 4.43 27.43 2.48
CA GLN A 103 4.67 26.64 3.68
C GLN A 103 6.12 26.18 3.79
N PHE A 104 6.77 25.91 2.66
CA PHE A 104 8.14 25.38 2.63
C PHE A 104 9.14 26.44 2.16
N VAL A 105 10.27 26.51 2.88
CA VAL A 105 11.41 27.36 2.51
C VAL A 105 12.66 26.50 2.42
N VAL A 106 13.28 26.45 1.24
CA VAL A 106 14.47 25.63 0.97
C VAL A 106 15.72 26.50 0.90
N TYR A 107 16.76 26.13 1.66
CA TYR A 107 18.07 26.79 1.68
C TYR A 107 19.18 25.87 1.19
N GLY A 108 20.19 26.45 0.53
CA GLY A 108 21.38 25.75 0.06
C GLY A 108 21.28 25.22 -1.37
N ALA A 109 22.32 24.49 -1.80
CA ALA A 109 22.49 23.91 -3.15
C ALA A 109 22.25 24.88 -4.33
N ASP A 110 22.12 24.35 -5.55
CA ASP A 110 21.75 25.09 -6.75
C ASP A 110 20.22 25.30 -6.85
N PHE A 111 19.81 26.24 -7.69
CA PHE A 111 18.40 26.60 -7.84
C PHE A 111 17.52 25.43 -8.31
N SER A 112 18.01 24.59 -9.22
CA SER A 112 17.25 23.46 -9.76
C SER A 112 16.90 22.45 -8.65
N THR A 113 17.88 22.13 -7.82
CA THR A 113 17.70 21.26 -6.66
C THR A 113 16.69 21.83 -5.66
N ARG A 114 16.78 23.13 -5.34
CA ARG A 114 15.81 23.76 -4.43
C ARG A 114 14.38 23.70 -4.94
N VAL A 115 14.18 23.98 -6.22
CA VAL A 115 12.84 23.90 -6.86
C VAL A 115 12.32 22.47 -6.85
N ALA A 116 13.16 21.47 -7.14
CA ALA A 116 12.77 20.06 -7.10
C ALA A 116 12.33 19.62 -5.70
N LEU A 117 13.06 20.03 -4.65
CA LEU A 117 12.70 19.73 -3.26
C LEU A 117 11.42 20.43 -2.81
N ALA A 118 11.26 21.70 -3.17
CA ALA A 118 10.03 22.45 -2.87
C ALA A 118 8.82 21.79 -3.56
N SER A 119 8.97 21.38 -4.83
CA SER A 119 7.92 20.68 -5.58
C SER A 119 7.57 19.32 -4.98
N LEU A 120 8.57 18.54 -4.55
CA LEU A 120 8.34 17.27 -3.86
C LEU A 120 7.57 17.47 -2.54
N ALA A 121 7.94 18.48 -1.75
CA ALA A 121 7.28 18.80 -0.49
C ALA A 121 5.81 19.20 -0.70
N GLU A 122 5.52 20.00 -1.73
CA GLU A 122 4.14 20.33 -2.12
C GLU A 122 3.34 19.10 -2.57
N GLY A 123 3.98 18.17 -3.29
CA GLY A 123 3.37 16.91 -3.68
C GLY A 123 2.91 16.09 -2.46
N VAL A 124 3.81 15.89 -1.48
CA VAL A 124 3.50 15.16 -0.24
C VAL A 124 2.40 15.87 0.56
N ARG A 125 2.47 17.20 0.67
CA ARG A 125 1.45 18.02 1.35
C ARG A 125 0.08 17.84 0.71
N LYS A 126 0.00 17.96 -0.62
CA LYS A 126 -1.26 17.81 -1.36
C LYS A 126 -1.86 16.43 -1.16
N ALA A 127 -1.04 15.38 -1.26
CA ALA A 127 -1.47 14.00 -1.06
C ALA A 127 -2.00 13.75 0.37
N LEU A 128 -1.35 14.33 1.39
CA LEU A 128 -1.82 14.28 2.78
C LEU A 128 -3.19 14.95 2.94
N ILE A 129 -3.35 16.19 2.46
CA ILE A 129 -4.59 16.96 2.57
C ILE A 129 -5.75 16.25 1.85
N GLU A 130 -5.50 15.69 0.67
CA GLU A 130 -6.50 14.90 -0.06
C GLU A 130 -6.89 13.63 0.70
N THR A 131 -5.99 13.10 1.54
CA THR A 131 -6.24 11.88 2.31
C THR A 131 -7.03 12.11 3.59
N ILE A 132 -6.70 13.13 4.36
CA ILE A 132 -7.41 13.48 5.61
C ILE A 132 -8.67 14.31 5.38
N GLY A 133 -8.97 14.67 4.12
CA GLY A 133 -10.12 15.49 3.75
C GLY A 133 -9.77 16.99 3.74
N ARG A 134 -10.29 17.71 2.74
CA ARG A 134 -10.02 19.15 2.57
C ARG A 134 -10.76 19.97 3.61
N GLU A 135 -10.01 20.63 4.49
CA GLU A 135 -10.47 21.87 5.11
C GLU A 135 -9.82 23.07 4.41
N ASN A 136 -10.49 24.22 4.50
CA ASN A 136 -9.93 25.53 4.14
C ASN A 136 -8.84 25.95 5.14
N GLU A 137 -7.90 25.06 5.45
CA GLU A 137 -6.89 25.30 6.46
C GLU A 137 -5.66 25.95 5.83
N GLN A 138 -5.45 27.20 6.21
CA GLN A 138 -4.17 27.87 6.09
C GLN A 138 -3.21 27.20 7.08
N TRP A 139 -1.99 26.89 6.63
CA TRP A 139 -0.92 26.42 7.52
C TRP A 139 -0.52 27.56 8.45
N GLU A 140 -0.11 27.23 9.69
CA GLU A 140 0.28 28.26 10.68
C GLU A 140 1.79 28.36 10.83
N HIS A 141 2.50 27.25 10.63
CA HIS A 141 3.94 27.15 10.86
C HIS A 141 4.70 26.86 9.57
N SER A 142 5.78 27.59 9.35
CA SER A 142 6.68 27.36 8.21
C SER A 142 7.60 26.16 8.46
N ILE A 143 7.86 25.42 7.38
CA ILE A 143 8.75 24.26 7.36
C ILE A 143 10.00 24.63 6.56
N VAL A 144 11.16 24.59 7.20
CA VAL A 144 12.44 24.94 6.60
C VAL A 144 13.21 23.68 6.20
N ILE A 145 13.64 23.60 4.95
CA ILE A 145 14.47 22.52 4.43
C ILE A 145 15.89 23.07 4.20
N GLN A 146 16.84 22.61 5.01
CA GLN A 146 18.24 23.04 4.97
C GLN A 146 19.11 21.95 4.36
N LEU A 147 19.77 22.25 3.25
CA LEU A 147 20.75 21.36 2.63
C LEU A 147 22.14 21.58 3.27
N ARG A 148 22.72 20.50 3.80
CA ARG A 148 24.08 20.46 4.36
C ARG A 148 25.06 19.93 3.31
N GLU A 149 26.30 20.41 3.38
CA GLU A 149 27.40 19.95 2.54
C GLU A 149 27.95 18.59 3.00
N GLU A 150 27.92 18.33 4.31
CA GLU A 150 28.39 17.06 4.89
C GLU A 150 27.34 15.96 4.77
N GLU A 151 27.76 14.79 4.28
CA GLU A 151 26.90 13.60 4.23
C GLU A 151 26.48 13.15 5.63
N GLY A 152 25.19 12.87 5.81
CA GLY A 152 24.66 12.35 7.06
C GLY A 152 23.15 12.10 7.03
N PRO A 153 22.59 11.50 8.10
CA PRO A 153 21.17 11.22 8.17
C PRO A 153 20.34 12.50 8.20
N ILE A 154 19.09 12.39 7.73
CA ILE A 154 18.10 13.47 7.85
C ILE A 154 17.87 13.74 9.34
N LYS A 155 18.06 15.00 9.74
CA LYS A 155 17.77 15.46 11.11
C LYS A 155 16.55 16.37 11.08
N MET A 156 15.70 16.25 12.09
CA MET A 156 14.54 17.12 12.28
C MET A 156 14.74 17.91 13.57
N ALA A 157 14.45 19.21 13.53
CA ALA A 157 14.56 20.11 14.65
C ALA A 157 13.32 20.98 14.77
N TYR A 158 12.95 21.30 16.01
CA TYR A 158 11.76 22.06 16.37
C TYR A 158 12.19 23.21 17.26
N PHE A 159 11.80 24.43 16.91
CA PHE A 159 12.14 25.63 17.66
C PHE A 159 10.88 26.41 17.99
N ALA A 160 10.67 26.72 19.27
CA ALA A 160 9.66 27.70 19.68
C ALA A 160 10.16 29.11 19.31
N VAL A 161 9.36 29.87 18.58
CA VAL A 161 9.66 31.25 18.16
C VAL A 161 8.51 32.18 18.57
N PRO A 162 8.77 33.49 18.74
CA PRO A 162 7.68 34.45 18.97
C PRO A 162 6.65 34.36 17.84
N GLY A 163 5.41 33.99 18.16
CA GLY A 163 4.34 33.81 17.18
C GLY A 163 4.09 32.37 16.70
N GLY A 164 4.82 31.37 17.20
CA GLY A 164 4.53 29.95 16.92
C GLY A 164 5.74 29.04 16.98
N TYR A 165 5.78 28.04 16.10
CA TYR A 165 6.89 27.11 15.95
C TYR A 165 7.56 27.24 14.58
N ARG A 166 8.87 27.03 14.56
CA ARG A 166 9.65 26.81 13.33
C ARG A 166 10.08 25.35 13.30
N ILE A 167 9.71 24.65 12.23
CA ILE A 167 10.06 23.25 12.03
C ILE A 167 11.14 23.18 10.95
N GLN A 168 12.23 22.45 11.20
CA GLN A 168 13.39 22.38 10.32
C GLN A 168 13.77 20.94 10.00
N ILE A 169 14.00 20.67 8.72
CA ILE A 169 14.57 19.43 8.20
C ILE A 169 15.96 19.74 7.67
N GLU A 170 16.97 19.08 8.20
CA GLU A 170 18.35 19.17 7.72
C GLU A 170 18.76 17.87 7.03
N MET A 171 19.23 17.96 5.80
CA MET A 171 19.62 16.80 5.02
C MET A 171 20.82 17.09 4.13
N SER A 172 21.52 16.04 3.71
CA SER A 172 22.53 16.10 2.67
C SER A 172 22.04 15.36 1.42
N LEU A 173 22.37 15.87 0.25
CA LEU A 173 22.10 15.17 -1.01
C LEU A 173 23.30 14.27 -1.34
N ALA A 174 23.15 12.97 -1.09
CA ALA A 174 23.99 11.97 -1.75
C ALA A 174 23.67 11.95 -3.25
N ARG A 175 24.41 11.19 -4.07
CA ARG A 175 24.11 11.01 -5.51
C ARG A 175 22.73 10.34 -5.71
N GLY A 176 21.64 11.12 -5.73
CA GLY A 176 20.28 10.64 -5.96
C GLY A 176 19.22 11.24 -5.02
N LYS A 177 17.99 10.69 -5.07
CA LYS A 177 16.91 11.07 -4.16
C LYS A 177 17.29 10.67 -2.72
N PRO A 178 17.27 11.60 -1.75
CA PRO A 178 17.62 11.28 -0.38
C PRO A 178 16.64 10.24 0.18
N ARG A 179 17.17 9.06 0.56
CA ARG A 179 16.39 7.97 1.16
C ARG A 179 15.70 8.50 2.43
N GLY A 180 14.40 8.25 2.57
CA GLY A 180 13.62 8.67 3.74
C GLY A 180 13.11 10.11 3.73
N LEU A 181 13.37 10.91 2.69
CA LEU A 181 12.89 12.30 2.64
C LEU A 181 11.35 12.42 2.68
N GLU A 182 10.64 11.60 1.91
CA GLU A 182 9.16 11.62 1.90
C GLU A 182 8.60 11.33 3.29
N ARG A 183 9.20 10.37 4.00
CA ARG A 183 8.84 10.04 5.37
C ARG A 183 9.08 11.22 6.32
N ALA A 184 10.24 11.86 6.24
CA ALA A 184 10.58 13.01 7.08
C ALA A 184 9.65 14.22 6.80
N LEU A 185 9.33 14.47 5.53
CA LEU A 185 8.38 15.51 5.12
C LEU A 185 6.99 15.22 5.69
N LEU A 186 6.53 13.97 5.59
CA LEU A 186 5.23 13.56 6.12
C LEU A 186 5.19 13.68 7.65
N GLU A 187 6.23 13.26 8.35
CA GLU A 187 6.35 13.38 9.81
C GLU A 187 6.26 14.85 10.25
N VAL A 188 7.03 15.73 9.61
CA VAL A 188 7.00 17.17 9.90
C VAL A 188 5.66 17.81 9.58
N LEU A 189 4.98 17.39 8.51
CA LEU A 189 3.63 17.86 8.20
C LEU A 189 2.60 17.42 9.24
N LEU A 190 2.68 16.18 9.73
CA LEU A 190 1.80 15.67 10.77
C LEU A 190 2.05 16.40 12.11
N ILE A 191 3.30 16.73 12.41
CA ILE A 191 3.67 17.56 13.57
C ILE A 191 3.13 18.97 13.43
N GLU A 192 3.32 19.62 12.28
CA GLU A 192 2.77 20.95 11.99
C GLU A 192 1.26 20.97 12.22
N TYR A 193 0.56 19.96 11.72
CA TYR A 193 -0.87 19.81 11.87
C TYR A 193 -1.30 19.71 13.34
N GLY A 194 -0.56 18.97 14.17
CA GLY A 194 -0.87 18.87 15.60
C GLY A 194 -0.56 20.13 16.40
N LEU A 195 0.36 20.96 15.92
CA LEU A 195 0.77 22.20 16.60
C LEU A 195 -0.10 23.42 16.27
N ARG A 196 -0.94 23.39 15.23
CA ARG A 196 -1.77 24.57 14.90
C ARG A 196 -2.80 24.86 15.98
N GLY A 197 -3.04 26.15 16.22
CA GLY A 197 -3.85 26.68 17.31
C GLY A 197 -3.15 26.75 18.66
N ARG A 198 -1.87 26.34 18.75
CA ARG A 198 -1.10 26.25 20.01
C ARG A 198 0.11 27.18 20.07
N ALA A 199 0.06 28.27 19.30
CA ALA A 199 1.14 29.25 19.27
C ALA A 199 1.34 29.86 20.68
N GLY A 200 2.57 29.79 21.19
CA GLY A 200 2.94 30.34 22.50
C GLY A 200 2.74 29.40 23.70
N GLU A 201 2.24 28.19 23.49
CA GLU A 201 2.25 27.15 24.54
C GLU A 201 3.65 26.55 24.70
N ALA A 202 4.08 26.29 25.93
CA ALA A 202 5.30 25.53 26.17
C ALA A 202 5.00 24.03 26.03
N VAL A 203 5.37 23.43 24.90
CA VAL A 203 5.20 22.00 24.66
C VAL A 203 6.48 21.27 25.06
N GLU A 204 6.38 20.37 26.04
CA GLU A 204 7.53 19.63 26.58
C GLU A 204 8.05 18.56 25.63
N SER A 205 7.16 17.89 24.88
CA SER A 205 7.54 16.91 23.87
C SER A 205 6.68 17.02 22.61
N VAL A 206 7.33 16.96 21.45
CA VAL A 206 6.70 16.99 20.13
C VAL A 206 7.14 15.76 19.36
N GLY A 207 6.18 14.97 18.86
CA GLY A 207 6.49 13.82 18.04
C GLY A 207 5.23 13.12 17.52
N VAL A 208 5.41 12.30 16.49
CA VAL A 208 4.34 11.51 15.90
C VAL A 208 4.72 10.04 15.95
N PRO A 209 3.79 9.13 16.32
CA PRO A 209 4.08 7.70 16.34
C PRO A 209 4.50 7.16 14.97
N LEU A 210 5.47 6.24 14.97
CA LEU A 210 6.03 5.67 13.74
C LEU A 210 4.98 4.96 12.87
N TRP A 211 4.04 4.26 13.49
CA TRP A 211 2.98 3.57 12.76
C TRP A 211 2.09 4.53 11.98
N LEU A 212 1.89 5.74 12.49
CA LEU A 212 1.03 6.73 11.84
C LEU A 212 1.76 7.33 10.63
N VAL A 213 3.05 7.66 10.77
CA VAL A 213 3.86 8.12 9.64
C VAL A 213 3.96 7.04 8.55
N ALA A 214 4.31 5.81 8.94
CA ALA A 214 4.42 4.68 8.01
C ALA A 214 3.07 4.33 7.37
N GLY A 215 1.99 4.34 8.16
CA GLY A 215 0.66 4.02 7.69
C GLY A 215 0.08 5.08 6.77
N MET A 216 0.29 6.36 7.06
CA MET A 216 -0.06 7.44 6.15
C MET A 216 0.71 7.31 4.84
N GLN A 217 2.03 7.12 4.89
CA GLN A 217 2.85 6.96 3.70
C GLN A 217 2.38 5.79 2.82
N GLU A 218 2.09 4.64 3.43
CA GLU A 218 1.61 3.47 2.69
C GLU A 218 0.19 3.66 2.15
N SER A 219 -0.67 4.38 2.86
CA SER A 219 -2.01 4.75 2.37
C SER A 219 -1.97 5.66 1.14
N LEU A 220 -0.97 6.56 1.05
CA LEU A 220 -0.77 7.41 -0.12
C LEU A 220 -0.34 6.58 -1.34
N ARG A 221 0.64 5.70 -1.14
CA ARG A 221 1.11 4.74 -2.18
C ARG A 221 -0.02 3.84 -2.67
N TRP A 222 -0.87 3.39 -1.74
CA TRP A 222 -2.04 2.59 -2.05
C TRP A 222 -2.99 3.32 -3.01
N LYS A 223 -3.28 4.60 -2.74
CA LYS A 223 -4.15 5.44 -3.59
C LYS A 223 -3.55 5.75 -4.96
N GLU A 224 -2.25 5.96 -5.03
CA GLU A 224 -1.52 6.21 -6.29
C GLU A 224 -1.41 4.96 -7.19
N GLY A 225 -1.87 3.80 -6.71
CA GLY A 225 -1.78 2.54 -7.46
C GLY A 225 -0.37 1.97 -7.52
N ALA A 226 0.58 2.52 -6.75
CA ALA A 226 1.93 2.02 -6.56
C ALA A 226 1.93 0.78 -5.64
N ARG A 227 1.10 -0.21 -5.99
CA ARG A 227 0.83 -1.42 -5.20
C ARG A 227 1.78 -2.56 -5.57
N GLU A 228 2.32 -3.22 -4.56
CA GLU A 228 2.91 -4.55 -4.71
C GLU A 228 2.00 -5.59 -4.03
N TYR A 229 0.85 -5.90 -4.64
CA TYR A 229 -0.13 -6.85 -4.07
C TYR A 229 0.50 -8.22 -3.69
N VAL A 230 1.55 -8.64 -4.42
CA VAL A 230 2.29 -9.89 -4.15
C VAL A 230 2.89 -9.88 -2.76
N MET A 231 3.41 -8.73 -2.32
CA MET A 231 3.98 -8.57 -1.00
C MET A 231 2.91 -8.71 0.08
N TYR A 232 1.78 -8.00 -0.07
CA TYR A 232 0.64 -8.10 0.84
C TYR A 232 0.09 -9.52 0.94
N GLN A 233 -0.09 -10.18 -0.21
CA GLN A 233 -0.54 -11.56 -0.27
C GLN A 233 0.45 -12.50 0.44
N ALA A 234 1.74 -12.37 0.19
CA ALA A 234 2.76 -13.21 0.81
C ALA A 234 2.82 -13.03 2.34
N LEU A 235 2.72 -11.79 2.82
CA LEU A 235 2.69 -11.48 4.25
C LEU A 235 1.45 -12.08 4.94
N PHE A 236 0.30 -12.00 4.27
CA PHE A 236 -0.96 -12.57 4.74
C PHE A 236 -0.91 -14.10 4.79
N ASP A 237 -0.49 -14.76 3.69
CA ASP A 237 -0.44 -16.22 3.57
C ASP A 237 0.52 -16.86 4.59
N LYS A 238 1.61 -16.16 4.94
CA LYS A 238 2.60 -16.64 5.92
C LYS A 238 2.28 -16.30 7.38
N ASN A 239 1.21 -15.52 7.63
CA ASN A 239 0.86 -15.01 8.95
C ASN A 239 2.02 -14.23 9.63
N GLU A 240 2.84 -13.54 8.84
CA GLU A 240 3.99 -12.73 9.29
C GLU A 240 3.59 -11.28 9.62
N LEU A 241 2.31 -11.05 9.90
CA LEU A 241 1.73 -9.72 10.09
C LEU A 241 1.89 -9.22 11.53
N TYR A 242 2.01 -7.90 11.70
CA TYR A 242 2.08 -7.27 13.02
C TYR A 242 0.68 -7.07 13.59
N PRO A 243 0.34 -7.65 14.76
CA PRO A 243 -0.89 -7.31 15.47
C PRO A 243 -0.93 -5.83 15.84
N VAL A 244 -2.13 -5.23 15.84
CA VAL A 244 -2.34 -3.80 16.08
C VAL A 244 -1.62 -3.30 17.34
N GLU A 245 -1.67 -4.07 18.43
CA GLU A 245 -1.04 -3.70 19.69
C GLU A 245 0.48 -3.64 19.57
N LYS A 246 1.09 -4.53 18.76
CA LYS A 246 2.53 -4.51 18.51
C LYS A 246 2.91 -3.36 17.59
N ILE A 247 2.10 -3.04 16.58
CA ILE A 247 2.33 -1.92 15.66
C ILE A 247 2.51 -0.62 16.46
N MET A 248 1.61 -0.33 17.40
CA MET A 248 1.63 0.93 18.17
C MET A 248 2.76 1.01 19.21
N GLN A 249 3.42 -0.11 19.51
CA GLN A 249 4.54 -0.16 20.46
C GLN A 249 5.91 0.05 19.78
N VAL A 250 6.00 -0.03 18.46
CA VAL A 250 7.25 0.15 17.72
C VAL A 250 7.72 1.60 17.81
N LYS A 251 8.90 1.82 18.42
CA LYS A 251 9.51 3.15 18.59
C LYS A 251 10.67 3.43 17.64
N ARG A 252 11.29 2.40 17.05
CA ARG A 252 12.43 2.52 16.11
C ARG A 252 12.34 1.43 15.06
N LEU A 253 12.76 1.74 13.84
CA LEU A 253 12.89 0.76 12.74
C LEU A 253 14.31 0.18 12.63
N GLU A 254 15.30 0.82 13.26
CA GLU A 254 16.69 0.38 13.24
C GLU A 254 16.81 -1.05 13.80
N GLY A 255 17.41 -1.95 12.99
CA GLY A 255 17.62 -3.35 13.37
C GLY A 255 16.47 -4.29 13.02
N MET A 256 15.40 -3.81 12.38
CA MET A 256 14.41 -4.70 11.76
C MET A 256 14.97 -5.31 10.47
N ASP A 257 14.68 -6.59 10.24
CA ASP A 257 14.94 -7.21 8.94
C ASP A 257 13.97 -6.64 7.88
N PRO A 258 14.33 -6.68 6.58
CA PRO A 258 13.51 -6.09 5.52
C PRO A 258 12.08 -6.64 5.45
N ILE A 259 11.87 -7.91 5.82
CA ILE A 259 10.53 -8.54 5.79
C ILE A 259 9.69 -8.00 6.94
N SER A 260 10.26 -7.90 8.15
CA SER A 260 9.57 -7.28 9.29
C SER A 260 9.27 -5.81 9.06
N GLU A 261 10.18 -5.05 8.44
CA GLU A 261 9.92 -3.65 8.09
C GLU A 261 8.77 -3.53 7.07
N ALA A 262 8.80 -4.36 6.03
CA ALA A 262 7.72 -4.49 5.05
C ALA A 262 6.37 -4.85 5.71
N ALA A 263 6.37 -5.81 6.63
CA ALA A 263 5.19 -6.22 7.38
C ALA A 263 4.66 -5.10 8.28
N PHE A 264 5.54 -4.35 8.94
CA PHE A 264 5.19 -3.20 9.76
C PHE A 264 4.55 -2.08 8.92
N GLN A 265 5.15 -1.74 7.78
CA GLN A 265 4.63 -0.72 6.86
C GLN A 265 3.24 -1.12 6.32
N ALA A 266 3.12 -2.34 5.80
CA ALA A 266 1.86 -2.89 5.29
C ALA A 266 0.75 -2.89 6.36
N SER A 267 1.08 -3.38 7.56
CA SER A 267 0.11 -3.47 8.66
C SER A 267 -0.30 -2.09 9.17
N SER A 268 0.64 -1.14 9.22
CA SER A 268 0.39 0.27 9.57
C SER A 268 -0.49 0.97 8.51
N GLY A 269 -0.25 0.69 7.23
CA GLY A 269 -1.07 1.17 6.10
C GLY A 269 -2.51 0.68 6.20
N ALA A 270 -2.69 -0.62 6.42
CA ALA A 270 -4.00 -1.22 6.64
C ALA A 270 -4.73 -0.58 7.83
N LEU A 271 -4.02 -0.31 8.93
CA LEU A 271 -4.60 0.34 10.10
C LEU A 271 -5.10 1.75 9.78
N VAL A 272 -4.26 2.59 9.17
CA VAL A 272 -4.64 3.97 8.81
C VAL A 272 -5.81 4.00 7.83
N MET A 273 -5.81 3.14 6.82
CA MET A 273 -6.93 3.06 5.88
C MET A 273 -8.21 2.59 6.55
N SER A 274 -8.14 1.59 7.45
CA SER A 274 -9.30 1.13 8.21
C SER A 274 -9.94 2.24 9.04
N LEU A 275 -9.14 3.20 9.53
CA LEU A 275 -9.61 4.39 10.25
C LEU A 275 -10.24 5.41 9.29
N LEU A 276 -9.59 5.69 8.15
CA LEU A 276 -10.06 6.67 7.17
C LEU A 276 -11.36 6.26 6.46
N GLU A 277 -11.57 4.95 6.28
CA GLU A 277 -12.76 4.40 5.59
C GLU A 277 -14.01 4.32 6.48
N GLN A 278 -13.89 4.61 7.78
CA GLN A 278 -15.06 4.71 8.66
C GLN A 278 -15.98 5.86 8.23
N ASP A 279 -17.26 5.79 8.62
CA ASP A 279 -18.19 6.91 8.47
C ASP A 279 -17.65 8.13 9.25
N GLY A 280 -17.34 9.22 8.54
CA GLY A 280 -16.70 10.40 9.13
C GLY A 280 -15.21 10.22 9.47
N GLY A 281 -14.57 9.14 9.02
CA GLY A 281 -13.19 8.78 9.38
C GLY A 281 -12.15 9.86 9.06
N GLN A 282 -12.34 10.62 7.99
CA GLN A 282 -11.51 11.78 7.65
C GLN A 282 -11.58 12.90 8.70
N GLU A 283 -12.77 13.24 9.18
CA GLU A 283 -12.95 14.25 10.23
C GLU A 283 -12.39 13.77 11.57
N SER A 284 -12.68 12.53 11.97
CA SER A 284 -12.07 11.90 13.14
C SER A 284 -10.55 11.87 13.07
N MET A 285 -9.97 11.61 11.90
CA MET A 285 -8.53 11.64 11.69
C MET A 285 -7.97 13.05 11.91
N ARG A 286 -8.60 14.09 11.36
CA ARG A 286 -8.17 15.48 11.59
C ARG A 286 -8.19 15.84 13.07
N LEU A 287 -9.27 15.53 13.79
CA LEU A 287 -9.39 15.78 15.22
C LEU A 287 -8.33 15.02 16.04
N MET A 288 -8.05 13.76 15.68
CA MET A 288 -6.99 12.98 16.31
C MET A 288 -5.61 13.61 16.07
N LEU A 289 -5.32 14.03 14.84
CA LEU A 289 -4.04 14.65 14.49
C LEU A 289 -3.79 15.96 15.23
N ARG A 290 -4.85 16.75 15.52
CA ARG A 290 -4.76 17.96 16.37
C ARG A 290 -4.28 17.69 17.79
N GLU A 291 -4.50 16.47 18.30
CA GLU A 291 -4.08 16.07 19.65
C GLU A 291 -2.79 15.24 19.65
N MET A 292 -2.51 14.51 18.57
CA MET A 292 -1.49 13.46 18.51
C MET A 292 -0.06 13.95 18.76
N SER A 293 0.33 15.13 18.25
CA SER A 293 1.73 15.57 18.24
C SER A 293 2.30 15.86 19.63
N THR A 294 1.45 16.10 20.62
CA THR A 294 1.83 16.42 22.01
C THR A 294 1.32 15.38 23.01
N PHE A 295 0.79 14.25 22.53
CA PHE A 295 0.13 13.27 23.38
C PHE A 295 1.13 12.24 23.90
N GLU A 296 1.28 12.17 25.22
CA GLU A 296 2.21 11.24 25.90
C GLU A 296 1.53 9.98 26.49
N GLY A 297 0.23 9.80 26.25
CA GLY A 297 -0.56 8.71 26.82
C GLY A 297 -0.62 7.43 25.98
N ASP A 298 -1.57 6.55 26.33
CA ASP A 298 -1.87 5.34 25.56
C ASP A 298 -2.48 5.70 24.19
N GLN A 299 -1.75 5.41 23.12
CA GLN A 299 -2.15 5.70 21.75
C GLN A 299 -3.44 4.99 21.36
N VAL A 300 -3.68 3.78 21.89
CA VAL A 300 -4.93 3.03 21.64
C VAL A 300 -6.13 3.79 22.22
N ALA A 301 -5.96 4.38 23.41
CA ALA A 301 -7.00 5.19 24.03
C ALA A 301 -7.30 6.46 23.22
N LEU A 302 -6.26 7.11 22.65
CA LEU A 302 -6.44 8.27 21.77
C LEU A 302 -7.21 7.89 20.50
N VAL A 303 -6.86 6.78 19.85
CA VAL A 303 -7.59 6.28 18.68
C VAL A 303 -9.05 5.96 19.04
N ARG A 304 -9.29 5.28 20.15
CA ARG A 304 -10.66 4.94 20.60
C ARG A 304 -11.50 6.18 20.95
N LYS A 305 -10.88 7.26 21.43
CA LYS A 305 -11.55 8.54 21.71
C LYS A 305 -12.12 9.15 20.43
N HIS A 306 -11.33 9.19 19.35
CA HIS A 306 -11.71 9.85 18.09
C HIS A 306 -12.47 8.96 17.11
N PHE A 307 -12.39 7.63 17.27
CA PHE A 307 -13.06 6.63 16.42
C PHE A 307 -14.04 5.75 17.23
N PRO A 308 -15.13 6.31 17.78
CA PRO A 308 -16.06 5.58 18.65
C PRO A 308 -16.81 4.46 17.92
N GLY A 309 -17.04 4.58 16.60
CA GLY A 309 -17.67 3.53 15.79
C GLY A 309 -16.88 2.22 15.76
N MET A 310 -15.56 2.29 15.97
CA MET A 310 -14.68 1.13 16.06
C MET A 310 -14.54 0.58 17.49
N ASN A 311 -15.24 1.15 18.48
CA ASN A 311 -15.15 0.79 19.90
C ASN A 311 -16.21 -0.24 20.34
N LEU A 312 -16.75 -1.04 19.40
CA LEU A 312 -17.78 -2.05 19.69
C LEU A 312 -17.26 -3.25 20.53
N GLY A 313 -15.96 -3.34 20.79
CA GLY A 313 -15.36 -4.30 21.72
C GLY A 313 -13.84 -4.14 21.86
N PRO A 314 -13.18 -4.90 22.76
CA PRO A 314 -11.72 -4.82 22.93
C PRO A 314 -10.93 -5.22 21.67
N GLU A 315 -11.50 -6.08 20.81
CA GLU A 315 -10.86 -6.59 19.59
C GLU A 315 -11.42 -6.01 18.29
N SER A 316 -12.37 -5.07 18.34
CA SER A 316 -13.02 -4.57 17.11
C SER A 316 -12.04 -3.84 16.18
N LEU A 317 -11.07 -3.09 16.74
CA LEU A 317 -10.01 -2.46 15.97
C LEU A 317 -9.17 -3.48 15.20
N SER A 318 -8.76 -4.57 15.86
CA SER A 318 -7.99 -5.66 15.26
C SER A 318 -8.80 -6.41 14.18
N LYS A 319 -10.13 -6.53 14.33
CA LYS A 319 -11.00 -7.12 13.32
C LYS A 319 -11.11 -6.25 12.06
N TRP A 320 -11.31 -4.94 12.22
CA TRP A 320 -11.36 -4.01 11.09
C TRP A 320 -10.03 -3.93 10.36
N TRP A 321 -8.92 -3.89 11.11
CA TRP A 321 -7.58 -3.98 10.56
C TRP A 321 -7.38 -5.26 9.73
N ALA A 322 -7.75 -6.42 10.29
CA ALA A 322 -7.60 -7.71 9.61
C ALA A 322 -8.46 -7.77 8.33
N LEU A 323 -9.68 -7.21 8.38
CA LEU A 323 -10.56 -7.11 7.21
C LEU A 323 -9.93 -6.21 6.13
N GLN A 324 -9.42 -5.04 6.50
CA GLN A 324 -8.77 -4.13 5.56
C GLN A 324 -7.57 -4.81 4.90
N LEU A 325 -6.75 -5.49 5.69
CA LEU A 325 -5.58 -6.16 5.20
C LEU A 325 -5.92 -7.33 4.27
N ALA A 326 -6.99 -8.07 4.56
CA ALA A 326 -7.51 -9.09 3.66
C ALA A 326 -7.94 -8.47 2.31
N GLN A 327 -8.65 -7.34 2.34
CA GLN A 327 -9.00 -6.60 1.12
C GLN A 327 -7.76 -6.10 0.36
N MET A 328 -6.71 -5.68 1.07
CA MET A 328 -5.45 -5.28 0.45
C MET A 328 -4.70 -6.45 -0.20
N ALA A 329 -4.81 -7.65 0.38
CA ALA A 329 -4.23 -8.87 -0.17
C ALA A 329 -5.03 -9.40 -1.38
N GLU A 330 -6.30 -8.99 -1.53
CA GLU A 330 -7.12 -9.40 -2.68
C GLU A 330 -6.60 -8.82 -3.99
N LYS A 331 -6.62 -9.68 -5.03
CA LYS A 331 -6.25 -9.26 -6.38
C LYS A 331 -7.31 -8.31 -6.95
N PRO A 332 -6.93 -7.08 -7.33
CA PRO A 332 -7.88 -6.10 -7.85
C PRO A 332 -8.51 -6.59 -9.16
N PHE A 333 -9.75 -6.19 -9.44
CA PHE A 333 -10.54 -6.73 -10.56
C PHE A 333 -9.87 -6.65 -11.96
N PRO A 334 -9.11 -5.60 -12.35
CA PRO A 334 -8.38 -5.61 -13.62
C PRO A 334 -7.06 -6.41 -13.59
N TYR A 335 -6.76 -7.13 -12.51
CA TYR A 335 -5.52 -7.91 -12.41
C TYR A 335 -5.57 -9.10 -13.37
N VAL A 336 -4.73 -9.03 -14.39
CA VAL A 336 -4.48 -10.14 -15.30
C VAL A 336 -3.52 -11.11 -14.63
N LEU A 337 -3.94 -12.35 -14.48
CA LEU A 337 -3.12 -13.42 -13.92
C LEU A 337 -1.91 -13.71 -14.81
N ASN A 338 -0.81 -14.17 -14.20
CA ASN A 338 0.29 -14.73 -14.99
C ASN A 338 -0.09 -16.11 -15.57
N ILE A 339 0.76 -16.66 -16.44
CA ILE A 339 0.52 -17.94 -17.12
C ILE A 339 0.28 -19.08 -16.11
N ASN A 340 1.14 -19.22 -15.11
CA ASN A 340 1.08 -20.31 -14.13
C ASN A 340 -0.12 -20.20 -13.19
N GLU A 341 -0.48 -18.97 -12.80
CA GLU A 341 -1.69 -18.67 -12.04
C GLU A 341 -2.95 -18.97 -12.84
N THR A 342 -2.96 -18.59 -14.12
CA THR A 342 -4.07 -18.85 -15.04
C THR A 342 -4.31 -20.35 -15.17
N GLU A 343 -3.26 -21.14 -15.42
CA GLU A 343 -3.39 -22.60 -15.54
C GLU A 343 -3.83 -23.28 -14.25
N ARG A 344 -3.32 -22.83 -13.09
CA ARG A 344 -3.75 -23.34 -11.80
C ARG A 344 -5.24 -23.09 -11.55
N GLN A 345 -5.73 -21.87 -11.76
CA GLN A 345 -7.15 -21.58 -11.59
C GLN A 345 -8.03 -22.26 -12.65
N LEU A 346 -7.55 -22.35 -13.89
CA LEU A 346 -8.26 -23.02 -14.97
C LEU A 346 -8.49 -24.51 -14.68
N ARG A 347 -7.49 -25.22 -14.12
CA ARG A 347 -7.65 -26.62 -13.70
C ARG A 347 -8.76 -26.81 -12.66
N GLU A 348 -8.94 -25.86 -11.76
CA GLU A 348 -10.00 -25.92 -10.74
C GLU A 348 -11.38 -25.59 -11.32
N ILE A 349 -11.46 -24.64 -12.25
CA ILE A 349 -12.73 -24.25 -12.89
C ILE A 349 -13.26 -25.38 -13.79
N LEU A 350 -12.38 -26.10 -14.49
CA LEU A 350 -12.75 -27.18 -15.42
C LEU A 350 -13.14 -28.49 -14.72
N LYS A 351 -13.43 -28.47 -13.41
CA LYS A 351 -14.02 -29.60 -12.70
C LYS A 351 -15.54 -29.48 -12.74
N VAL A 352 -16.19 -30.48 -13.32
CA VAL A 352 -17.65 -30.61 -13.36
C VAL A 352 -18.07 -31.57 -12.25
N CYS A 353 -19.02 -31.18 -11.42
CA CYS A 353 -19.52 -32.01 -10.33
C CYS A 353 -21.02 -32.31 -10.53
N PHE A 354 -21.40 -33.57 -10.33
CA PHE A 354 -22.80 -34.00 -10.38
C PHE A 354 -23.04 -35.19 -9.44
N ASN A 355 -24.29 -35.43 -9.08
CA ASN A 355 -24.65 -36.57 -8.26
C ASN A 355 -25.02 -37.74 -9.16
N ASP A 356 -24.49 -38.92 -8.88
CA ASP A 356 -24.94 -40.16 -9.51
C ASP A 356 -26.35 -40.53 -9.04
N SER A 357 -26.98 -41.46 -9.75
CA SER A 357 -28.23 -42.16 -9.40
C SER A 357 -28.25 -42.72 -7.96
N THR A 358 -27.08 -42.95 -7.37
CA THR A 358 -26.88 -43.41 -5.98
C THR A 358 -26.75 -42.27 -4.95
N GLY A 359 -26.77 -41.00 -5.37
CA GLY A 359 -26.59 -39.82 -4.52
C GLY A 359 -25.13 -39.48 -4.19
N SER A 360 -24.15 -40.17 -4.80
CA SER A 360 -22.73 -39.89 -4.61
C SER A 360 -22.25 -38.77 -5.53
N LEU A 361 -21.45 -37.83 -5.00
CA LEU A 361 -20.89 -36.72 -5.78
C LEU A 361 -19.71 -37.20 -6.65
N ILE A 362 -19.90 -37.20 -7.97
CA ILE A 362 -18.86 -37.47 -8.96
C ILE A 362 -18.23 -36.15 -9.42
N THR A 363 -16.91 -36.11 -9.51
CA THR A 363 -16.16 -34.97 -10.06
C THR A 363 -15.40 -35.43 -11.30
N ILE A 364 -15.71 -34.83 -12.45
CA ILE A 364 -15.08 -35.11 -13.75
C ILE A 364 -14.16 -33.95 -14.14
N GLY A 365 -12.97 -34.27 -14.63
CA GLY A 365 -12.00 -33.29 -15.14
C GLY A 365 -12.16 -33.01 -16.64
N ALA A 366 -11.48 -31.96 -17.12
CA ALA A 366 -11.53 -31.54 -18.53
C ALA A 366 -11.29 -32.64 -19.57
N HIS A 367 -10.41 -33.60 -19.26
CA HIS A 367 -10.02 -34.70 -20.15
C HIS A 367 -11.13 -35.74 -20.36
N GLU A 368 -12.09 -35.80 -19.44
CA GLU A 368 -13.21 -36.75 -19.42
C GLU A 368 -14.54 -36.07 -19.78
N PHE A 369 -14.54 -34.83 -20.28
CA PHE A 369 -15.77 -34.11 -20.63
C PHE A 369 -16.64 -34.83 -21.66
N ARG A 370 -16.07 -35.74 -22.45
CA ARG A 370 -16.83 -36.61 -23.35
C ARG A 370 -17.85 -37.48 -22.58
N ASP A 371 -17.50 -37.93 -21.38
CA ASP A 371 -18.33 -38.84 -20.59
C ASP A 371 -19.62 -38.16 -20.09
N LEU A 372 -19.66 -36.83 -20.11
CA LEU A 372 -20.88 -36.04 -19.84
C LEU A 372 -21.99 -36.29 -20.87
N LEU A 373 -21.67 -36.80 -22.07
CA LEU A 373 -22.67 -37.19 -23.06
C LEU A 373 -23.51 -38.39 -22.60
N ALA A 374 -23.02 -39.20 -21.66
CA ALA A 374 -23.77 -40.33 -21.11
C ALA A 374 -24.91 -39.90 -20.17
N LEU A 375 -24.91 -38.63 -19.71
CA LEU A 375 -25.92 -38.10 -18.80
C LEU A 375 -27.20 -37.66 -19.54
N PRO A 376 -28.38 -37.73 -18.88
CA PRO A 376 -29.59 -37.13 -19.39
C PRO A 376 -29.41 -35.63 -19.67
N ILE A 377 -30.06 -35.12 -20.72
CA ILE A 377 -29.89 -33.73 -21.21
C ILE A 377 -30.10 -32.70 -20.08
N THR A 378 -31.13 -32.88 -19.25
CA THR A 378 -31.47 -31.96 -18.15
C THR A 378 -30.41 -31.92 -17.04
N GLU A 379 -29.82 -33.08 -16.72
CA GLU A 379 -28.77 -33.18 -15.71
C GLU A 379 -27.46 -32.62 -16.26
N ARG A 380 -27.14 -32.96 -17.51
CA ARG A 380 -25.98 -32.43 -18.23
C ARG A 380 -25.96 -30.90 -18.29
N GLU A 381 -27.10 -30.28 -18.61
CA GLU A 381 -27.26 -28.82 -18.59
C GLU A 381 -27.01 -28.22 -17.20
N ALA A 382 -27.64 -28.80 -16.17
CA ALA A 382 -27.53 -28.34 -14.79
C ALA A 382 -26.07 -28.39 -14.27
N CYS A 383 -25.30 -29.38 -14.69
CA CYS A 383 -23.92 -29.57 -14.25
C CYS A 383 -22.91 -28.72 -15.03
N ILE A 384 -23.16 -28.48 -16.31
CA ILE A 384 -22.27 -27.69 -17.19
C ILE A 384 -22.46 -26.18 -16.98
N LEU A 385 -23.68 -25.71 -16.73
CA LEU A 385 -23.98 -24.28 -16.62
C LEU A 385 -23.12 -23.55 -15.57
N PRO A 386 -22.92 -24.05 -14.33
CA PRO A 386 -22.06 -23.40 -13.35
C PRO A 386 -20.58 -23.35 -13.75
N VAL A 387 -20.10 -24.33 -14.52
CA VAL A 387 -18.73 -24.34 -15.05
C VAL A 387 -18.59 -23.30 -16.15
N ALA A 388 -19.54 -23.25 -17.09
CA ALA A 388 -19.55 -22.29 -18.18
C ALA A 388 -19.62 -20.83 -17.68
N GLU A 389 -20.43 -20.53 -16.66
CA GLU A 389 -20.49 -19.19 -16.06
C GLU A 389 -19.18 -18.80 -15.37
N ARG A 390 -18.59 -19.71 -14.57
CA ARG A 390 -17.28 -19.46 -13.94
C ARG A 390 -16.20 -19.23 -14.98
N LEU A 391 -16.21 -19.98 -16.09
CA LEU A 391 -15.25 -19.84 -17.18
C LEU A 391 -15.42 -18.50 -17.93
N ARG A 392 -16.67 -18.04 -18.13
CA ARG A 392 -16.97 -16.70 -18.68
C ARG A 392 -16.46 -15.57 -17.80
N GLN A 393 -16.67 -15.65 -16.48
CA GLN A 393 -16.15 -14.66 -15.54
C GLN A 393 -14.62 -14.66 -15.50
N PHE A 394 -14.01 -15.85 -15.54
CA PHE A 394 -12.57 -16.03 -15.54
C PHE A 394 -11.88 -15.47 -16.79
N PHE A 395 -12.58 -15.43 -17.93
CA PHE A 395 -12.06 -14.90 -19.20
C PHE A 395 -11.43 -13.50 -19.08
N TYR A 396 -12.01 -12.62 -18.25
CA TYR A 396 -11.52 -11.26 -18.06
C TYR A 396 -10.22 -11.18 -17.26
N ARG A 397 -9.94 -12.16 -16.40
CA ARG A 397 -8.74 -12.23 -15.55
C ARG A 397 -7.63 -13.12 -16.11
N ALA A 398 -7.97 -14.01 -17.03
CA ALA A 398 -7.03 -14.95 -17.61
C ALA A 398 -5.93 -14.24 -18.42
N PHE A 399 -4.72 -14.81 -18.38
CA PHE A 399 -3.61 -14.36 -19.20
C PHE A 399 -4.00 -14.37 -20.69
N PRO A 400 -3.65 -13.35 -21.50
CA PRO A 400 -4.17 -13.19 -22.86
C PRO A 400 -4.00 -14.42 -23.77
N ALA A 401 -2.89 -15.15 -23.65
CA ALA A 401 -2.62 -16.35 -24.44
C ALA A 401 -3.57 -17.52 -24.14
N HIS A 402 -4.25 -17.55 -22.98
CA HIS A 402 -5.21 -18.60 -22.63
C HIS A 402 -6.63 -18.29 -23.13
N ARG A 403 -6.92 -17.06 -23.55
CA ARG A 403 -8.27 -16.67 -24.01
C ARG A 403 -8.80 -17.53 -25.17
N PRO A 404 -7.99 -17.91 -26.18
CA PRO A 404 -8.44 -18.84 -27.22
C PRO A 404 -8.82 -20.20 -26.64
N ILE A 405 -8.03 -20.75 -25.71
CA ILE A 405 -8.28 -22.04 -25.05
C ILE A 405 -9.59 -22.01 -24.26
N LEU A 406 -9.82 -20.93 -23.49
CA LEU A 406 -11.06 -20.74 -22.73
C LEU A 406 -12.30 -20.69 -23.64
N ARG A 407 -12.18 -20.00 -24.79
CA ARG A 407 -13.25 -19.92 -25.78
C ARG A 407 -13.57 -21.30 -26.35
N GLU A 408 -12.57 -22.10 -26.67
CA GLU A 408 -12.77 -23.47 -27.17
C GLU A 408 -13.43 -24.38 -26.13
N TYR A 409 -13.07 -24.30 -24.85
CA TYR A 409 -13.79 -25.03 -23.80
C TYR A 409 -15.25 -24.61 -23.69
N LEU A 410 -15.56 -23.31 -23.78
CA LEU A 410 -16.96 -22.84 -23.80
C LEU A 410 -17.74 -23.40 -24.99
N LEU A 411 -17.10 -23.48 -26.17
CA LEU A 411 -17.71 -24.08 -27.36
C LEU A 411 -17.96 -25.58 -27.17
N LEU A 412 -16.97 -26.33 -26.69
CA LEU A 412 -17.10 -27.76 -26.41
C LEU A 412 -18.21 -28.06 -25.40
N LEU A 413 -18.27 -27.30 -24.30
CA LEU A 413 -19.34 -27.44 -23.30
C LEU A 413 -20.73 -27.17 -23.91
N GLY A 414 -20.86 -26.17 -24.79
CA GLY A 414 -22.11 -25.90 -25.51
C GLY A 414 -22.49 -27.00 -26.51
N GLU A 415 -21.50 -27.61 -27.19
CA GLU A 415 -21.71 -28.75 -28.09
C GLU A 415 -22.15 -30.00 -27.32
N ILE A 416 -21.56 -30.27 -26.15
CA ILE A 416 -21.95 -31.36 -25.24
C ILE A 416 -23.39 -31.18 -24.78
N VAL A 417 -23.78 -29.97 -24.36
CA VAL A 417 -25.17 -29.65 -24.01
C VAL A 417 -26.11 -29.94 -25.18
N SER A 418 -25.70 -29.58 -26.39
CA SER A 418 -26.47 -29.77 -27.64
C SER A 418 -26.43 -31.20 -28.20
N ASP A 419 -25.88 -32.17 -27.48
CA ASP A 419 -25.74 -33.58 -27.86
C ASP A 419 -24.92 -33.83 -29.14
N LYS A 420 -23.90 -33.00 -29.39
CA LYS A 420 -23.03 -33.12 -30.57
C LYS A 420 -21.69 -33.76 -30.20
N ASP A 421 -21.41 -34.98 -30.66
CA ASP A 421 -20.09 -35.62 -30.50
C ASP A 421 -19.20 -35.42 -31.74
N LYS A 422 -18.87 -34.17 -32.08
CA LYS A 422 -17.97 -33.88 -33.21
C LYS A 422 -16.53 -33.75 -32.74
N GLN A 423 -15.77 -34.85 -32.83
CA GLN A 423 -14.33 -34.89 -32.53
C GLN A 423 -13.98 -34.32 -31.15
N ILE A 424 -14.86 -34.45 -30.16
CA ILE A 424 -14.64 -33.86 -28.82
C ILE A 424 -13.34 -34.40 -28.22
N ALA A 425 -13.09 -35.71 -28.31
CA ALA A 425 -11.89 -36.33 -27.75
C ALA A 425 -10.58 -35.74 -28.33
N GLU A 426 -10.51 -35.58 -29.65
CA GLU A 426 -9.34 -35.01 -30.33
C GLU A 426 -9.13 -33.54 -29.95
N ARG A 427 -10.22 -32.76 -29.90
CA ARG A 427 -10.18 -31.34 -29.49
C ARG A 427 -9.75 -31.18 -28.04
N LEU A 428 -10.23 -32.03 -27.13
CA LEU A 428 -9.81 -32.02 -25.72
C LEU A 428 -8.32 -32.35 -25.57
N GLN A 429 -7.82 -33.33 -26.34
CA GLN A 429 -6.40 -33.67 -26.35
C GLN A 429 -5.54 -32.51 -26.87
N ASN A 430 -5.96 -31.86 -27.95
CA ASN A 430 -5.26 -30.68 -28.49
C ASN A 430 -5.27 -29.50 -27.51
N LEU A 431 -6.38 -29.25 -26.82
CA LEU A 431 -6.45 -28.22 -25.78
C LEU A 431 -5.53 -28.55 -24.61
N GLN A 432 -5.46 -29.81 -24.18
CA GLN A 432 -4.53 -30.22 -23.12
C GLN A 432 -3.07 -29.99 -23.54
N ALA A 433 -2.70 -30.38 -24.76
CA ALA A 433 -1.36 -30.16 -25.28
C ALA A 433 -0.96 -28.68 -25.35
N GLU A 434 -1.87 -27.79 -25.77
CA GLU A 434 -1.57 -26.35 -25.82
C GLU A 434 -1.45 -25.74 -24.42
N ARG A 435 -2.25 -26.21 -23.46
CA ARG A 435 -2.12 -25.80 -22.05
C ARG A 435 -0.79 -26.21 -21.46
N ASP A 436 -0.34 -27.44 -21.72
CA ASP A 436 0.95 -27.93 -21.27
C ASP A 436 2.10 -27.12 -21.90
N ARG A 437 1.96 -26.76 -23.18
CA ARG A 437 2.91 -25.86 -23.87
C ARG A 437 2.97 -24.48 -23.23
N LEU A 438 1.83 -23.87 -22.92
CA LEU A 438 1.77 -22.57 -22.24
C LEU A 438 2.36 -22.64 -20.82
N ALA A 439 2.02 -23.68 -20.04
CA ALA A 439 2.59 -23.88 -18.72
C ALA A 439 4.12 -24.01 -18.75
N ALA A 440 4.67 -24.76 -19.70
CA ALA A 440 6.10 -24.89 -19.89
C ALA A 440 6.77 -23.55 -20.24
N LEU A 441 6.13 -22.75 -21.11
CA LEU A 441 6.59 -21.40 -21.45
C LEU A 441 6.58 -20.47 -20.23
N GLY A 442 5.52 -20.53 -19.42
CA GLY A 442 5.40 -19.76 -18.19
C GLY A 442 6.52 -20.05 -17.20
N ASN A 443 6.80 -21.33 -16.96
CA ASN A 443 7.91 -21.76 -16.11
C ASN A 443 9.26 -21.28 -16.63
N ARG A 444 9.55 -21.49 -17.92
CA ARG A 444 10.82 -21.06 -18.52
C ARG A 444 11.02 -19.55 -18.44
N THR A 445 9.96 -18.77 -18.62
CA THR A 445 10.02 -17.30 -18.53
C THR A 445 10.34 -16.86 -17.10
N ARG A 446 9.67 -17.46 -16.10
CA ARG A 446 9.96 -17.21 -14.69
C ARG A 446 11.41 -17.55 -14.35
N ASP A 447 11.86 -18.75 -14.73
CA ASP A 447 13.21 -19.23 -14.41
C ASP A 447 14.28 -18.33 -15.03
N TYR A 448 14.04 -17.83 -16.24
CA TYR A 448 14.92 -16.86 -16.88
C TYR A 448 14.95 -15.51 -16.15
N LEU A 449 13.80 -14.98 -15.74
CA LEU A 449 13.74 -13.72 -14.99
C LEU A 449 14.38 -13.84 -13.60
N GLU A 450 14.21 -14.99 -12.95
CA GLU A 450 14.84 -15.29 -11.67
C GLU A 450 16.35 -15.42 -11.81
N TRP A 451 16.82 -16.17 -12.80
CA TRP A 451 18.24 -16.23 -13.15
C TRP A 451 18.81 -14.84 -13.44
N TYR A 452 18.10 -14.04 -14.26
CA TYR A 452 18.52 -12.68 -14.57
C TYR A 452 18.58 -11.81 -13.30
N ARG A 453 17.57 -11.86 -12.42
CA ARG A 453 17.60 -11.13 -11.15
C ARG A 453 18.80 -11.55 -10.30
N ILE A 454 19.01 -12.85 -10.10
CA ILE A 454 20.13 -13.37 -9.31
C ILE A 454 21.48 -12.91 -9.88
N THR A 455 21.63 -12.89 -11.21
CA THR A 455 22.89 -12.55 -11.88
C THR A 455 23.11 -11.06 -12.12
N SER A 456 22.04 -10.25 -12.20
CA SER A 456 22.10 -8.79 -12.43
C SER A 456 22.00 -7.96 -11.16
N SER A 457 21.64 -8.55 -10.01
CA SER A 457 21.72 -7.89 -8.71
C SER A 457 23.17 -7.52 -8.39
N GLN A 458 23.53 -6.26 -8.64
CA GLN A 458 24.82 -5.68 -8.23
C GLN A 458 24.80 -5.25 -6.76
N GLU A 459 23.62 -5.06 -6.17
CA GLU A 459 23.44 -4.80 -4.74
C GLU A 459 23.05 -6.10 -4.03
N LEU A 460 24.00 -6.65 -3.26
CA LEU A 460 23.74 -7.67 -2.24
C LEU A 460 23.01 -6.99 -1.07
N THR A 461 21.72 -6.71 -1.21
CA THR A 461 20.89 -6.23 -0.11
C THR A 461 20.68 -7.35 0.91
N GLY A 462 21.62 -7.45 1.85
CA GLY A 462 21.58 -8.37 2.98
C GLY A 462 22.95 -8.61 3.59
N GLU A 463 23.16 -8.10 4.81
CA GLU A 463 24.22 -8.38 5.81
C GLU A 463 25.70 -8.26 5.40
N PHE A 464 26.07 -8.27 4.12
CA PHE A 464 27.46 -8.17 3.71
C PHE A 464 28.00 -6.74 3.69
N ASP A 465 27.15 -5.71 3.68
CA ASP A 465 27.63 -4.33 3.87
C ASP A 465 28.36 -4.21 5.20
N SER A 466 27.84 -4.82 6.28
CA SER A 466 28.51 -4.84 7.58
C SER A 466 29.85 -5.59 7.54
N PHE A 467 29.95 -6.64 6.72
CA PHE A 467 31.17 -7.42 6.56
C PHE A 467 32.21 -6.71 5.67
N ILE A 468 31.76 -6.00 4.62
CA ILE A 468 32.61 -5.16 3.77
C ILE A 468 33.09 -3.93 4.55
N ASP A 469 32.24 -3.33 5.38
CA ASP A 469 32.59 -2.22 6.26
C ASP A 469 33.52 -2.68 7.40
N LEU A 470 33.33 -3.90 7.93
CA LEU A 470 34.25 -4.52 8.89
C LEU A 470 35.58 -4.88 8.23
N LYS A 471 35.56 -5.42 7.01
CA LYS A 471 36.77 -5.73 6.23
C LYS A 471 37.54 -4.48 5.89
N SER A 472 36.88 -3.42 5.43
CA SER A 472 37.52 -2.14 5.11
C SER A 472 38.12 -1.50 6.38
N ARG A 473 37.43 -1.57 7.52
CA ARG A 473 37.98 -1.16 8.83
C ARG A 473 39.20 -2.00 9.25
N LEU A 474 39.15 -3.31 9.07
CA LEU A 474 40.26 -4.22 9.37
C LEU A 474 41.46 -4.00 8.45
N GLU A 475 41.24 -3.72 7.17
CA GLU A 475 42.29 -3.39 6.21
C GLU A 475 42.96 -2.05 6.57
N VAL A 476 42.18 -1.04 6.94
CA VAL A 476 42.66 0.26 7.44
C VAL A 476 43.44 0.12 8.77
N MET A 477 43.01 -0.79 9.65
CA MET A 477 43.74 -1.09 10.90
C MET A 477 45.01 -1.92 10.66
N SER A 478 45.02 -2.83 9.69
CA SER A 478 46.20 -3.65 9.36
C SER A 478 47.36 -2.83 8.76
N GLY A 479 47.05 -1.68 8.16
CA GLY A 479 48.05 -0.75 7.62
C GLY A 479 48.96 -0.07 8.66
N LYS A 480 48.75 -0.33 9.97
CA LYS A 480 49.59 0.19 11.06
C LYS A 480 50.07 -0.91 12.02
N ASN A 481 50.57 -2.03 11.49
CA ASN A 481 51.22 -3.07 12.30
C ASN A 481 52.71 -2.74 12.57
N GLU A 482 53.01 -1.60 13.19
CA GLU A 482 54.39 -1.21 13.58
C GLU A 482 54.84 -1.79 14.93
N GLY A 483 54.07 -2.70 15.52
CA GLY A 483 54.40 -3.36 16.80
C GLY A 483 55.17 -4.68 16.64
N PRO A 484 55.91 -5.15 17.68
CA PRO A 484 56.68 -6.41 17.63
C PRO A 484 55.86 -7.66 17.27
N ILE A 485 54.56 -7.66 17.62
CA ILE A 485 53.61 -8.74 17.30
C ILE A 485 53.19 -8.69 15.82
N GLY A 486 53.08 -7.51 15.23
CA GLY A 486 52.76 -7.35 13.81
C GLY A 486 53.87 -7.91 12.92
N VAL A 487 55.12 -7.60 13.25
CA VAL A 487 56.31 -8.16 12.57
C VAL A 487 56.36 -9.69 12.69
N TYR A 488 55.99 -10.23 13.86
CA TYR A 488 55.93 -11.68 14.05
C TYR A 488 54.83 -12.34 13.19
N MET A 489 53.63 -11.77 13.15
CA MET A 489 52.54 -12.30 12.32
C MET A 489 52.84 -12.21 10.82
N ASP A 490 53.43 -11.11 10.35
CA ASP A 490 53.85 -10.98 8.95
C ASP A 490 54.97 -11.96 8.58
N SER A 491 55.92 -12.21 9.51
CA SER A 491 56.98 -13.20 9.32
C SER A 491 56.44 -14.64 9.26
N MET A 492 55.44 -14.97 10.08
CA MET A 492 54.75 -16.25 10.04
C MET A 492 53.95 -16.40 8.74
N GLN A 493 53.25 -15.36 8.31
CA GLN A 493 52.47 -15.38 7.08
C GLN A 493 53.38 -15.55 5.84
N ARG A 494 54.57 -14.94 5.83
CA ARG A 494 55.62 -15.20 4.82
C ARG A 494 56.09 -16.65 4.80
N LEU A 495 56.40 -17.21 5.97
CA LEU A 495 56.86 -18.59 6.09
C LEU A 495 55.81 -19.59 5.57
N PHE A 496 54.52 -19.33 5.82
CA PHE A 496 53.43 -20.19 5.32
C PHE A 496 53.09 -19.96 3.85
N SER A 497 53.33 -18.77 3.29
CA SER A 497 53.21 -18.54 1.85
C SER A 497 54.37 -19.12 1.04
N GLU A 498 55.61 -19.04 1.54
CA GLU A 498 56.78 -19.64 0.88
C GLU A 498 56.73 -21.17 0.88
N GLN A 499 56.16 -21.79 1.92
CA GLN A 499 55.93 -23.25 1.94
C GLN A 499 54.94 -23.72 0.87
N ARG A 500 54.01 -22.87 0.42
CA ARG A 500 53.09 -23.19 -0.68
C ARG A 500 53.78 -23.15 -2.04
N GLU A 501 54.75 -22.27 -2.27
CA GLU A 501 55.49 -22.22 -3.54
C GLU A 501 56.50 -23.38 -3.69
N THR A 502 56.97 -23.96 -2.58
CA THR A 502 57.82 -25.18 -2.63
C THR A 502 57.04 -26.50 -2.68
N GLN A 503 55.70 -26.46 -2.73
CA GLN A 503 54.81 -27.61 -2.88
C GLN A 503 53.97 -27.53 -4.16
N ASP A 504 54.53 -27.03 -5.26
CA ASP A 504 54.04 -27.32 -6.61
C ASP A 504 55.11 -28.14 -7.36
N PRO A 505 54.81 -29.38 -7.81
CA PRO A 505 55.65 -30.11 -8.75
C PRO A 505 55.55 -29.59 -10.19
#